data_AF-A0A662HKB6-F1
#
_entry.id   AF-A0A662HKB6-F1
#
_cell.length_a   1.000
_cell.length_b   1.000
_cell.length_c   1.000
_cell.angle_alpha   90.00
_cell.angle_beta   90.00
_cell.angle_gamma   90.00
#
_symmetry.space_group_name_H-M   'P 1'
#
loop_
_entity.id
_entity.type
_entity.pdbx_description
1 polymer ?
#
loop_
_entity_poly.entity_id
_entity_poly.type
_entity_poly.pdbx_seq_one_letter_code
_entity_poly.pdbx_strand_id
1 'polypeptide(L)'
;DVDDKEAILLSLSENRIRGDLNPQEVGEALRILKEEYGMSEEEVSQYLSERVVELRRLLEIARVVRGIGARVVEKAGRWRQKVKIERLEEKEVEIPRSIAELLNEIVDWIRNWEFIKEEEENELRAWLLRRGAGLRQWHVMRLRELVRRELRQKRKEEVDVRVFLDEAIAMLSRKKLLKALVDEACITMAKSYAQISKVAFDDIIEEALREYLEKRGYL
;
A
#
# COMPACT_ATOMS: atom_id res chain seq x y z
N ASP A 1 -20.99 31.26 15.70
CA ASP A 1 -20.14 30.49 14.78
C ASP A 1 -20.07 29.01 15.16
N VAL A 2 -21.23 28.35 15.26
CA VAL A 2 -21.34 26.92 15.61
C VAL A 2 -21.75 26.06 14.39
N ASP A 3 -22.03 26.67 13.24
CA ASP A 3 -22.67 25.99 12.10
C ASP A 3 -21.68 25.20 11.22
N ASP A 4 -20.52 25.77 10.87
CA ASP A 4 -19.59 25.14 9.91
C ASP A 4 -18.93 23.86 10.45
N LYS A 5 -18.59 23.85 11.76
CA LYS A 5 -18.00 22.69 12.44
C LYS A 5 -18.99 21.52 12.50
N GLU A 6 -20.23 21.81 12.90
CA GLU A 6 -21.29 20.79 12.98
C GLU A 6 -21.67 20.30 11.58
N ALA A 7 -21.70 21.16 10.57
CA ALA A 7 -21.96 20.78 9.18
C ALA A 7 -20.92 19.79 8.63
N ILE A 8 -19.62 19.99 8.92
CA ILE A 8 -18.56 19.06 8.51
C ILE A 8 -18.72 17.70 9.19
N LEU A 9 -18.99 17.69 10.50
CA LEU A 9 -19.21 16.45 11.26
C LEU A 9 -20.46 15.70 10.79
N LEU A 10 -21.56 16.42 10.55
CA LEU A 10 -22.82 15.86 10.06
C LEU A 10 -22.62 15.25 8.68
N SER A 11 -22.01 15.98 7.76
CA SER A 11 -21.67 15.51 6.41
C SER A 11 -20.79 14.25 6.45
N LEU A 12 -19.77 14.20 7.32
CA LEU A 12 -18.95 13.00 7.49
C LEU A 12 -19.77 11.82 8.01
N SER A 13 -20.60 12.02 9.04
CA SER A 13 -21.42 10.94 9.60
C SER A 13 -22.46 10.40 8.60
N GLU A 14 -23.13 11.27 7.84
CA GLU A 14 -24.14 10.89 6.85
C GLU A 14 -23.53 10.15 5.66
N ASN A 15 -22.43 10.69 5.10
CA ASN A 15 -21.75 10.06 3.98
C ASN A 15 -21.12 8.71 4.39
N ARG A 16 -20.71 8.56 5.66
CA ARG A 16 -20.21 7.29 6.21
C ARG A 16 -21.29 6.24 6.28
N ILE A 17 -22.49 6.60 6.78
CA ILE A 17 -23.64 5.69 6.86
C ILE A 17 -24.05 5.20 5.48
N ARG A 18 -23.94 6.05 4.44
CA ARG A 18 -24.22 5.68 3.04
C ARG A 18 -23.13 4.83 2.39
N GLY A 19 -21.91 4.82 2.93
CA GLY A 19 -20.77 4.10 2.35
C GLY A 19 -20.14 4.78 1.13
N ASP A 20 -20.42 6.07 0.93
CA ASP A 20 -20.02 6.85 -0.25
C ASP A 20 -18.76 7.71 -0.04
N LEU A 21 -18.14 7.62 1.14
CA LEU A 21 -17.04 8.50 1.50
C LEU A 21 -15.76 8.23 0.71
N ASN A 22 -15.25 9.25 0.05
CA ASN A 22 -13.89 9.24 -0.45
C ASN A 22 -12.89 9.41 0.72
N PRO A 23 -11.91 8.51 0.94
CA PRO A 23 -10.90 8.58 2.00
C PRO A 23 -10.16 9.89 2.09
N GLN A 24 -10.03 10.59 0.97
CA GLN A 24 -9.35 11.87 0.93
C GLN A 24 -10.25 13.01 1.43
N GLU A 25 -11.55 12.97 1.13
CA GLU A 25 -12.52 13.91 1.70
C GLU A 25 -12.65 13.70 3.20
N VAL A 26 -12.64 12.43 3.64
CA VAL A 26 -12.57 12.09 5.07
C VAL A 26 -11.29 12.64 5.69
N GLY A 27 -10.13 12.29 5.13
CA GLY A 27 -8.85 12.74 5.65
C GLY A 27 -8.71 14.27 5.69
N GLU A 28 -9.28 14.97 4.70
CA GLU A 28 -9.26 16.43 4.66
C GLU A 28 -10.23 17.06 5.66
N ALA A 29 -11.45 16.54 5.77
CA ALA A 29 -12.39 17.00 6.77
C ALA A 29 -11.87 16.72 8.19
N LEU A 30 -11.24 15.57 8.42
CA LEU A 30 -10.54 15.25 9.67
C LEU A 30 -9.40 16.24 9.95
N ARG A 31 -8.64 16.63 8.92
CA ARG A 31 -7.57 17.62 9.05
C ARG A 31 -8.14 18.98 9.45
N ILE A 32 -9.18 19.46 8.79
CA ILE A 32 -9.86 20.71 9.10
C ILE A 32 -10.40 20.70 10.53
N LEU A 33 -11.08 19.62 10.94
CA LEU A 33 -11.59 19.45 12.31
C LEU A 33 -10.48 19.53 13.37
N LYS A 34 -9.28 19.00 13.06
CA LYS A 34 -8.13 19.00 13.97
C LYS A 34 -7.35 20.32 13.96
N GLU A 35 -7.02 20.83 12.78
CA GLU A 35 -6.10 21.96 12.59
C GLU A 35 -6.81 23.32 12.68
N GLU A 36 -8.06 23.41 12.21
CA GLU A 36 -8.82 24.67 12.18
C GLU A 36 -9.81 24.75 13.34
N TYR A 37 -10.42 23.62 13.75
CA TYR A 37 -11.38 23.57 14.86
C TYR A 37 -10.84 22.97 16.16
N GLY A 38 -9.54 22.61 16.19
CA GLY A 38 -8.83 22.19 17.39
C GLY A 38 -9.32 20.88 18.02
N MET A 39 -10.09 20.06 17.31
CA MET A 39 -10.60 18.80 17.85
C MET A 39 -9.49 17.77 18.04
N SER A 40 -9.53 17.08 19.17
CA SER A 40 -8.73 15.89 19.43
C SER A 40 -9.22 14.71 18.61
N GLU A 41 -8.33 13.73 18.38
CA GLU A 41 -8.67 12.53 17.62
C GLU A 41 -9.68 11.66 18.38
N GLU A 42 -9.68 11.74 19.71
CA GLU A 42 -10.64 11.10 20.60
C GLU A 42 -12.05 11.70 20.46
N GLU A 43 -12.16 13.03 20.36
CA GLU A 43 -13.45 13.70 20.11
C GLU A 43 -14.01 13.36 18.74
N VAL A 44 -13.15 13.33 17.71
CA VAL A 44 -13.57 12.98 16.35
C VAL A 44 -13.91 11.49 16.23
N SER A 45 -13.19 10.62 16.94
CA SER A 45 -13.47 9.18 17.06
C SER A 45 -14.84 8.90 17.66
N GLN A 46 -15.19 9.58 18.75
CA GLN A 46 -16.49 9.44 19.39
C GLN A 46 -17.62 9.86 18.46
N TYR A 47 -17.43 10.95 17.71
CA TYR A 47 -18.45 11.47 16.80
C TYR A 47 -18.67 10.58 15.58
N LEU A 48 -17.60 10.01 15.02
CA LEU A 48 -17.65 9.16 13.81
C LEU A 48 -17.83 7.66 14.12
N SER A 49 -17.87 7.28 15.41
CA SER A 49 -17.90 5.88 15.85
C SER A 49 -16.77 5.03 15.25
N GLU A 50 -15.60 5.64 15.05
CA GLU A 50 -14.45 5.04 14.38
C GLU A 50 -13.27 4.93 15.33
N ARG A 51 -12.39 3.93 15.18
CA ARG A 51 -11.27 3.77 16.11
C ARG A 51 -10.26 4.90 15.91
N VAL A 52 -9.77 5.50 16.99
CA VAL A 52 -8.71 6.53 16.99
C VAL A 52 -7.50 6.13 16.10
N VAL A 53 -7.13 4.85 16.10
CA VAL A 53 -6.04 4.30 15.28
C VAL A 53 -6.33 4.39 13.77
N GLU A 54 -7.58 4.18 13.35
CA GLU A 54 -7.99 4.30 11.95
C GLU A 54 -8.02 5.76 11.50
N LEU A 55 -8.48 6.67 12.38
CA LEU A 55 -8.44 8.11 12.13
C LEU A 55 -7.01 8.64 11.96
N ARG A 56 -6.08 8.23 12.83
CA ARG A 56 -4.65 8.57 12.70
C ARG A 56 -4.08 8.17 11.35
N ARG A 57 -4.36 6.93 10.92
CA ARG A 57 -3.90 6.41 9.62
C ARG A 57 -4.45 7.24 8.46
N LEU A 58 -5.74 7.58 8.49
CA LEU A 58 -6.38 8.39 7.45
C LEU A 58 -5.79 9.81 7.36
N LEU A 59 -5.61 10.46 8.52
CA LEU A 59 -5.00 11.78 8.61
C LEU A 59 -3.56 11.79 8.06
N GLU A 60 -2.77 10.79 8.41
CA GLU A 60 -1.39 10.66 7.96
C GLU A 60 -1.31 10.45 6.45
N ILE A 61 -2.13 9.54 5.91
CA ILE A 61 -2.26 9.32 4.47
C ILE A 61 -2.62 10.63 3.75
N ALA A 62 -3.63 11.35 4.23
CA ALA A 62 -4.12 12.57 3.60
C ALA A 62 -3.06 13.68 3.55
N ARG A 63 -2.29 13.86 4.63
CA ARG A 63 -1.18 14.83 4.70
C ARG A 63 -0.11 14.53 3.68
N VAL A 64 0.35 13.27 3.61
CA VAL A 64 1.41 12.87 2.68
C VAL A 64 0.94 12.96 1.23
N VAL A 65 -0.29 12.50 0.95
CA VAL A 65 -0.87 12.50 -0.40
C VAL A 65 -1.07 13.91 -0.95
N ARG A 66 -1.51 14.86 -0.11
CA ARG A 66 -1.59 16.28 -0.49
C ARG A 66 -0.20 16.86 -0.79
N GLY A 67 0.80 16.58 0.04
CA GLY A 67 2.18 17.04 -0.17
C GLY A 67 2.83 16.54 -1.46
N ILE A 68 2.23 15.53 -2.11
CA ILE A 68 2.69 15.00 -3.40
C ILE A 68 1.79 15.32 -4.59
N GLY A 69 0.74 16.15 -4.42
CA GLY A 69 -0.20 16.49 -5.49
C GLY A 69 -0.98 15.27 -6.02
N ALA A 70 -1.18 14.25 -5.18
CA ALA A 70 -1.91 13.03 -5.53
C ALA A 70 -3.30 13.01 -4.89
N ARG A 71 -4.16 12.10 -5.35
CA ARG A 71 -5.50 11.88 -4.77
C ARG A 71 -5.68 10.45 -4.27
N VAL A 72 -6.21 10.26 -3.06
CA VAL A 72 -6.63 8.94 -2.58
C VAL A 72 -8.08 8.72 -3.02
N VAL A 73 -8.38 7.53 -3.51
CA VAL A 73 -9.74 7.16 -3.94
C VAL A 73 -10.14 5.84 -3.28
N GLU A 74 -11.37 5.78 -2.75
CA GLU A 74 -12.03 4.51 -2.41
C GLU A 74 -12.59 3.93 -3.71
N LYS A 75 -12.05 2.79 -4.14
CA LYS A 75 -12.68 1.96 -5.16
C LYS A 75 -12.97 0.60 -4.55
N ALA A 76 -14.24 0.24 -4.46
CA ALA A 76 -14.66 -1.10 -4.07
C ALA A 76 -14.24 -2.09 -5.18
N GLY A 77 -13.35 -3.04 -4.85
CA GLY A 77 -12.99 -4.16 -5.71
C GLY A 77 -11.54 -4.20 -6.22
N ARG A 78 -11.09 -5.41 -6.61
CA ARG A 78 -9.75 -5.68 -7.17
C ARG A 78 -9.49 -4.85 -8.43
N TRP A 79 -8.57 -3.91 -8.35
CA TRP A 79 -8.25 -2.99 -9.45
C TRP A 79 -7.71 -3.74 -10.69
N ARG A 80 -8.42 -3.60 -11.82
CA ARG A 80 -7.93 -3.87 -13.17
C ARG A 80 -7.90 -2.55 -13.92
N GLN A 81 -6.76 -1.89 -14.03
CA GLN A 81 -6.59 -0.87 -15.05
C GLN A 81 -5.16 -0.85 -15.58
N LYS A 82 -5.04 -0.95 -16.90
CA LYS A 82 -3.80 -0.69 -17.62
C LYS A 82 -3.70 0.83 -17.76
N VAL A 83 -2.80 1.47 -17.03
CA VAL A 83 -2.47 2.88 -17.32
C VAL A 83 -1.47 2.85 -18.46
N LYS A 84 -1.90 3.30 -19.65
CA LYS A 84 -0.98 3.73 -20.71
C LYS A 84 -0.37 5.05 -20.23
N ILE A 85 0.95 5.06 -20.03
CA ILE A 85 1.69 6.29 -19.76
C ILE A 85 1.91 6.96 -21.12
N GLU A 86 0.91 7.67 -21.62
CA GLU A 86 1.07 8.60 -22.74
C GLU A 86 1.05 10.02 -22.14
N ARG A 87 2.24 10.66 -22.15
CA ARG A 87 2.55 12.07 -21.86
C ARG A 87 2.04 12.63 -20.52
N LEU A 88 3.02 13.02 -19.69
CA LEU A 88 2.86 13.81 -18.46
C LEU A 88 2.25 15.19 -18.78
N GLU A 89 0.94 15.25 -18.97
CA GLU A 89 0.17 16.35 -18.41
C GLU A 89 0.00 16.06 -16.92
N GLU A 90 0.06 17.08 -16.07
CA GLU A 90 -0.11 17.01 -14.61
C GLU A 90 -1.50 16.44 -14.24
N LYS A 91 -1.68 15.13 -14.42
CA LYS A 91 -2.82 14.41 -13.88
C LYS A 91 -2.47 14.02 -12.46
N GLU A 92 -3.19 14.61 -11.51
CA GLU A 92 -3.22 14.19 -10.11
C GLU A 92 -3.21 12.66 -10.06
N VAL A 93 -2.20 12.13 -9.40
CA VAL A 93 -1.98 10.69 -9.39
C VAL A 93 -3.01 10.06 -8.44
N GLU A 94 -4.00 9.35 -8.97
CA GLU A 94 -4.97 8.62 -8.15
C GLU A 94 -4.34 7.35 -7.56
N ILE A 95 -4.22 7.28 -6.24
CA ILE A 95 -3.73 6.11 -5.50
C ILE A 95 -4.89 5.44 -4.75
N PRO A 96 -5.17 4.16 -4.99
CA PRO A 96 -6.14 3.42 -4.19
C PRO A 96 -5.78 3.44 -2.71
N ARG A 97 -6.76 3.65 -1.80
CA ARG A 97 -6.52 3.60 -0.35
C ARG A 97 -5.78 2.33 0.09
N SER A 98 -6.22 1.17 -0.39
CA SER A 98 -5.60 -0.12 -0.05
C SER A 98 -4.14 -0.23 -0.51
N ILE A 99 -3.77 0.43 -1.60
CA ILE A 99 -2.37 0.50 -2.05
C ILE A 99 -1.58 1.46 -1.15
N ALA A 100 -2.13 2.64 -0.85
CA ALA A 100 -1.49 3.61 0.03
C ALA A 100 -1.23 3.02 1.43
N GLU A 101 -2.20 2.32 2.00
CA GLU A 101 -2.06 1.63 3.29
C GLU A 101 -0.94 0.58 3.27
N LEU A 102 -0.87 -0.25 2.22
CA LEU A 102 0.18 -1.26 2.10
C LEU A 102 1.58 -0.65 1.92
N LEU A 103 1.69 0.45 1.17
CA LEU A 103 2.96 1.16 0.98
C LEU A 103 3.42 1.86 2.27
N ASN A 104 2.48 2.45 3.03
CA ASN A 104 2.78 3.04 4.33
C ASN A 104 3.23 1.98 5.34
N GLU A 105 2.57 0.82 5.36
CA GLU A 105 2.99 -0.29 6.23
C GLU A 105 4.44 -0.74 5.94
N ILE A 106 4.87 -0.70 4.67
CA ILE A 106 6.26 -0.99 4.31
C ILE A 106 7.20 0.03 4.96
N VAL A 107 6.88 1.32 4.91
CA VAL A 107 7.69 2.37 5.55
C VAL A 107 7.71 2.21 7.06
N ASP A 108 6.56 1.90 7.68
CA ASP A 108 6.48 1.62 9.11
C ASP A 108 7.42 0.49 9.52
N TRP A 109 7.49 -0.58 8.72
CA TRP A 109 8.42 -1.69 8.98
C TRP A 109 9.88 -1.28 8.87
N ILE A 110 10.23 -0.53 7.82
CA ILE A 110 11.58 -0.02 7.59
C ILE A 110 12.02 0.86 8.77
N ARG A 111 11.14 1.76 9.23
CA ARG A 111 11.35 2.61 10.41
C ARG A 111 11.45 1.80 11.70
N ASN A 112 10.54 0.83 11.91
CA ASN A 112 10.54 -0.06 13.08
C ASN A 112 11.80 -0.93 13.16
N TRP A 113 12.39 -1.28 12.03
CA TRP A 113 13.66 -1.98 11.95
C TRP A 113 14.86 -1.04 11.96
N GLU A 114 14.63 0.28 12.11
CA GLU A 114 15.63 1.36 12.17
C GLU A 114 16.58 1.39 10.96
N PHE A 115 16.07 1.09 9.77
CA PHE A 115 16.81 1.29 8.52
C PHE A 115 16.85 2.77 8.08
N ILE A 116 15.99 3.60 8.66
CA ILE A 116 15.91 5.04 8.42
C ILE A 116 15.69 5.77 9.76
N LYS A 117 16.00 7.07 9.79
CA LYS A 117 15.69 7.96 10.92
C LYS A 117 14.25 8.47 10.85
N GLU A 118 13.74 8.97 11.97
CA GLU A 118 12.39 9.57 12.07
C GLU A 118 12.20 10.76 11.11
N GLU A 119 13.24 11.57 10.94
CA GLU A 119 13.26 12.72 10.02
C GLU A 119 13.08 12.30 8.54
N GLU A 120 13.54 11.11 8.18
CA GLU A 120 13.52 10.57 6.82
C GLU A 120 12.21 9.83 6.49
N GLU A 121 11.40 9.51 7.50
CA GLU A 121 10.19 8.69 7.38
C GLU A 121 9.18 9.33 6.43
N ASN A 122 8.86 10.61 6.65
CA ASN A 122 7.89 11.34 5.83
C ASN A 122 8.37 11.49 4.38
N GLU A 123 9.67 11.70 4.17
CA GLU A 123 10.26 11.83 2.85
C GLU A 123 10.22 10.49 2.10
N LEU A 124 10.57 9.38 2.77
CA LEU A 124 10.50 8.04 2.19
C LEU A 124 9.05 7.65 1.87
N ARG A 125 8.09 8.00 2.75
CA ARG A 125 6.67 7.72 2.54
C ARG A 125 6.13 8.46 1.33
N ALA A 126 6.42 9.76 1.21
CA ALA A 126 6.05 10.57 0.06
C ALA A 126 6.66 10.02 -1.24
N TRP A 127 7.94 9.66 -1.19
CA TRP A 127 8.66 9.07 -2.32
C TRP A 127 8.05 7.73 -2.75
N LEU A 128 7.80 6.81 -1.81
CA LEU A 128 7.27 5.47 -2.09
C LEU A 128 5.84 5.52 -2.61
N LEU A 129 5.01 6.44 -2.11
CA LEU A 129 3.65 6.64 -2.63
C LEU A 129 3.68 7.15 -4.08
N ARG A 130 4.51 8.17 -4.39
CA ARG A 130 4.69 8.64 -5.78
C ARG A 130 5.19 7.53 -6.70
N ARG A 131 6.21 6.80 -6.25
CA ARG A 131 6.83 5.73 -7.04
C ARG A 131 5.90 4.52 -7.21
N GLY A 132 5.14 4.20 -6.18
CA GLY A 132 4.22 3.06 -6.09
C GLY A 132 2.85 3.29 -6.72
N ALA A 133 2.48 4.53 -7.05
CA ALA A 133 1.16 4.86 -7.59
C ALA A 133 0.78 4.13 -8.90
N GLY A 134 1.77 3.76 -9.72
CA GLY A 134 1.56 2.97 -10.93
C GLY A 134 1.46 1.46 -10.71
N LEU A 135 1.63 0.99 -9.47
CA LEU A 135 1.68 -0.42 -9.16
C LEU A 135 0.29 -1.03 -9.03
N ARG A 136 0.17 -2.28 -9.43
CA ARG A 136 -1.01 -3.10 -9.15
C ARG A 136 -0.91 -3.60 -7.72
N GLN A 137 -2.06 -3.86 -7.09
CA GLN A 137 -2.11 -4.40 -5.73
C GLN A 137 -1.21 -5.62 -5.51
N TRP A 138 -1.14 -6.55 -6.48
CA TRP A 138 -0.27 -7.72 -6.38
C TRP A 138 1.23 -7.39 -6.43
N HIS A 139 1.65 -6.34 -7.15
CA HIS A 139 3.04 -5.86 -7.09
C HIS A 139 3.36 -5.35 -5.69
N VAL A 140 2.44 -4.60 -5.08
CA VAL A 140 2.64 -4.03 -3.73
C VAL A 140 2.68 -5.15 -2.67
N MET A 141 1.81 -6.16 -2.81
CA MET A 141 1.87 -7.35 -1.94
C MET A 141 3.20 -8.09 -2.06
N ARG A 142 3.70 -8.29 -3.30
CA ARG A 142 4.99 -8.95 -3.50
C ARG A 142 6.17 -8.11 -3.03
N LEU A 143 6.09 -6.78 -3.18
CA LEU A 143 7.06 -5.84 -2.62
C LEU A 143 7.11 -5.97 -1.10
N ARG A 144 5.95 -6.02 -0.44
CA ARG A 144 5.82 -6.21 1.02
C ARG A 144 6.49 -7.49 1.48
N GLU A 145 6.27 -8.60 0.78
CA GLU A 145 6.94 -9.88 1.07
C GLU A 145 8.45 -9.81 0.87
N LEU A 146 8.90 -9.19 -0.22
CA LEU A 146 10.31 -9.03 -0.55
C LEU A 146 11.03 -8.19 0.51
N VAL A 147 10.47 -7.04 0.89
CA VAL A 147 10.99 -6.20 1.99
C VAL A 147 11.10 -7.03 3.28
N ARG A 148 10.06 -7.79 3.62
CA ARG A 148 10.05 -8.60 4.85
C ARG A 148 11.05 -9.74 4.86
N ARG A 149 11.33 -10.34 3.69
CA ARG A 149 12.26 -11.46 3.55
C ARG A 149 13.71 -11.00 3.41
N GLU A 150 13.96 -10.03 2.54
CA GLU A 150 15.31 -9.68 2.09
C GLU A 150 15.86 -8.49 2.85
N LEU A 151 15.11 -7.39 2.97
CA LEU A 151 15.60 -6.21 3.69
C LEU A 151 15.85 -6.54 5.16
N ARG A 152 14.93 -7.28 5.79
CA ARG A 152 15.06 -7.70 7.19
C ARG A 152 16.31 -8.53 7.50
N GLN A 153 16.87 -9.23 6.50
CA GLN A 153 18.06 -10.08 6.68
C GLN A 153 19.37 -9.33 6.44
N LYS A 154 19.32 -8.13 5.84
CA LYS A 154 20.50 -7.33 5.53
C LYS A 154 20.94 -6.48 6.72
N ARG A 155 22.22 -6.14 6.75
CA ARG A 155 22.79 -5.19 7.72
C ARG A 155 22.39 -3.76 7.33
N LYS A 156 22.06 -2.94 8.32
CA LYS A 156 21.51 -1.59 8.10
C LYS A 156 22.51 -0.68 7.41
N GLU A 157 23.78 -0.82 7.75
CA GLU A 157 24.90 -0.01 7.25
C GLU A 157 25.25 -0.31 5.78
N GLU A 158 24.78 -1.44 5.25
CA GLU A 158 25.10 -1.92 3.90
C GLU A 158 23.96 -1.67 2.90
N VAL A 159 22.82 -1.13 3.36
CA VAL A 159 21.63 -1.00 2.51
C VAL A 159 21.16 0.44 2.41
N ASP A 160 21.21 0.96 1.18
CA ASP A 160 20.40 2.10 0.80
C ASP A 160 18.96 1.61 0.53
N VAL A 161 18.05 1.99 1.42
CA VAL A 161 16.63 1.60 1.36
C VAL A 161 15.96 2.07 0.07
N ARG A 162 16.27 3.28 -0.40
CA ARG A 162 15.63 3.81 -1.63
C ARG A 162 16.08 3.01 -2.83
N VAL A 163 17.38 2.74 -2.94
CA VAL A 163 17.94 1.92 -4.03
C VAL A 163 17.32 0.53 -4.02
N PHE A 164 17.26 -0.13 -2.86
CA PHE A 164 16.64 -1.44 -2.71
C PHE A 164 15.17 -1.46 -3.15
N LEU A 165 14.37 -0.48 -2.70
CA LEU A 165 12.96 -0.38 -3.07
C LEU A 165 12.79 -0.11 -4.56
N ASP A 166 13.64 0.74 -5.16
CA ASP A 166 13.56 1.06 -6.59
C ASP A 166 13.89 -0.15 -7.47
N GLU A 167 14.92 -0.91 -7.10
CA GLU A 167 15.29 -2.16 -7.77
C GLU A 167 14.16 -3.19 -7.66
N ALA A 168 13.59 -3.36 -6.47
CA ALA A 168 12.47 -4.26 -6.24
C ALA A 168 11.23 -3.84 -7.07
N ILE A 169 10.88 -2.56 -7.09
CA ILE A 169 9.78 -2.02 -7.88
C ILE A 169 10.01 -2.22 -9.38
N ALA A 170 11.23 -1.94 -9.87
CA ALA A 170 11.59 -2.12 -11.28
C ALA A 170 11.51 -3.59 -11.70
N MET A 171 12.02 -4.50 -10.85
CA MET A 171 11.91 -5.93 -11.08
C MET A 171 10.44 -6.38 -11.13
N LEU A 172 9.62 -5.98 -10.16
CA LEU A 172 8.21 -6.38 -10.08
C LEU A 172 7.38 -5.83 -11.24
N SER A 173 7.67 -4.60 -11.67
CA SER A 173 6.98 -3.97 -12.80
C SER A 173 7.21 -4.69 -14.14
N ARG A 174 8.31 -5.44 -14.26
CA ARG A 174 8.59 -6.28 -15.44
C ARG A 174 7.87 -7.63 -15.40
N LYS A 175 7.45 -8.09 -14.22
CA LYS A 175 6.76 -9.36 -14.05
C LYS A 175 5.30 -9.25 -14.50
N LYS A 176 4.78 -10.29 -15.15
CA LYS A 176 3.36 -10.40 -15.52
C LYS A 176 2.72 -11.49 -14.69
N LEU A 177 1.52 -11.20 -14.17
CA LEU A 177 0.71 -12.20 -13.47
C LEU A 177 0.21 -13.24 -14.48
N LEU A 178 0.66 -14.48 -14.31
CA LEU A 178 0.15 -15.63 -15.03
C LEU A 178 -0.85 -16.38 -14.13
N LYS A 179 -2.01 -16.73 -14.68
CA LYS A 179 -2.99 -17.58 -14.01
C LYS A 179 -3.01 -18.91 -14.74
N ALA A 180 -2.75 -19.99 -14.01
CA ALA A 180 -2.83 -21.35 -14.53
C ALA A 180 -3.92 -22.12 -13.78
N LEU A 181 -4.59 -23.02 -14.50
CA LEU A 181 -5.37 -24.07 -13.88
C LEU A 181 -4.41 -25.19 -13.51
N VAL A 182 -4.44 -25.60 -12.26
CA VAL A 182 -3.57 -26.66 -11.72
C VAL A 182 -4.49 -27.68 -11.06
N ASP A 183 -4.20 -28.95 -11.27
CA ASP A 183 -4.90 -30.04 -10.62
C ASP A 183 -4.75 -29.95 -9.08
N GLU A 184 -5.83 -30.19 -8.36
CA GLU A 184 -5.86 -30.07 -6.90
C GLU A 184 -4.89 -31.06 -6.22
N ALA A 185 -4.69 -32.25 -6.81
CA ALA A 185 -3.71 -33.21 -6.31
C ALA A 185 -2.28 -32.65 -6.39
N CYS A 186 -1.95 -31.94 -7.47
CA CYS A 186 -0.65 -31.29 -7.62
C CYS A 186 -0.42 -30.20 -6.57
N ILE A 187 -1.44 -29.38 -6.29
CA ILE A 187 -1.38 -28.36 -5.23
C ILE A 187 -1.16 -29.02 -3.86
N THR A 188 -1.88 -30.11 -3.59
CA THR A 188 -1.79 -30.83 -2.32
C THR A 188 -0.40 -31.43 -2.13
N MET A 189 0.15 -32.10 -3.16
CA MET A 189 1.51 -32.63 -3.13
C MET A 189 2.55 -31.53 -2.90
N ALA A 190 2.44 -30.40 -3.60
CA ALA A 190 3.37 -29.28 -3.44
C ALA A 190 3.29 -28.67 -2.03
N LYS A 191 2.10 -28.57 -1.42
CA LYS A 191 1.94 -28.13 -0.02
C LYS A 191 2.59 -29.11 0.97
N SER A 192 2.38 -30.41 0.79
CA SER A 192 3.02 -31.44 1.64
C SER A 192 4.54 -31.38 1.50
N TYR A 193 5.05 -31.22 0.28
CA TYR A 193 6.48 -31.05 0.04
C TYR A 193 7.03 -29.78 0.70
N ALA A 194 6.32 -28.65 0.62
CA ALA A 194 6.68 -27.40 1.29
C ALA A 194 6.83 -27.58 2.81
N GLN A 195 5.90 -28.30 3.43
CA GLN A 195 5.95 -28.58 4.86
C GLN A 195 7.13 -29.46 5.25
N ILE A 196 7.40 -30.53 4.49
CA ILE A 196 8.50 -31.46 4.77
C ILE A 196 9.85 -30.76 4.59
N SER A 197 10.01 -30.02 3.49
CA SER A 197 11.25 -29.36 3.12
C SER A 197 11.47 -28.02 3.84
N LYS A 198 10.47 -27.53 4.60
CA LYS A 198 10.47 -26.21 5.28
C LYS A 198 10.76 -25.04 4.32
N VAL A 199 10.30 -25.16 3.08
CA VAL A 199 10.39 -24.11 2.05
C VAL A 199 9.01 -23.49 1.87
N ALA A 200 8.94 -22.20 1.53
CA ALA A 200 7.65 -21.57 1.25
C ALA A 200 6.99 -22.22 0.03
N PHE A 201 5.69 -22.46 0.11
CA PHE A 201 4.90 -23.03 -0.99
C PHE A 201 5.09 -22.24 -2.29
N ASP A 202 5.10 -20.90 -2.21
CA ASP A 202 5.27 -20.04 -3.37
C ASP A 202 6.63 -20.23 -4.05
N ASP A 203 7.70 -20.43 -3.28
CA ASP A 203 9.05 -20.66 -3.83
C ASP A 203 9.10 -22.01 -4.59
N ILE A 204 8.39 -23.03 -4.10
CA ILE A 204 8.28 -24.34 -4.79
C ILE A 204 7.53 -24.20 -6.11
N ILE A 205 6.44 -23.43 -6.14
CA ILE A 205 5.67 -23.20 -7.37
C ILE A 205 6.49 -22.38 -8.37
N GLU A 206 7.20 -21.35 -7.91
CA GLU A 206 8.10 -20.54 -8.75
C GLU A 206 9.21 -21.40 -9.37
N GLU A 207 9.85 -22.28 -8.59
CA GLU A 207 10.91 -23.17 -9.07
C GLU A 207 10.39 -24.21 -10.07
N ALA A 208 9.27 -24.86 -9.76
CA ALA A 208 8.65 -25.84 -10.66
C ALA A 208 8.24 -25.21 -12.01
N LEU A 209 7.73 -23.97 -11.98
CA LEU A 209 7.40 -23.24 -13.20
C LEU A 209 8.65 -22.81 -13.97
N ARG A 210 9.71 -22.38 -13.28
CA ARG A 210 10.99 -22.04 -13.90
C ARG A 210 11.57 -23.25 -14.63
N GLU A 211 11.68 -24.39 -13.95
CA GLU A 211 12.22 -25.62 -14.53
C GLU A 211 11.39 -26.08 -15.74
N TYR A 212 10.06 -25.94 -15.67
CA TYR A 212 9.18 -26.24 -16.81
C TYR A 212 9.45 -25.33 -18.02
N LEU A 213 9.63 -24.03 -17.80
CA LEU A 213 9.88 -23.05 -18.86
C LEU A 213 11.27 -23.23 -19.49
N GLU A 214 12.30 -23.51 -18.69
CA GLU A 214 13.66 -23.83 -19.16
C GLU A 214 13.66 -25.09 -20.03
N LYS A 215 13.00 -26.17 -19.58
CA LYS A 215 12.87 -27.41 -20.38
C LYS A 215 12.15 -27.21 -21.72
N ARG A 216 11.36 -26.14 -21.84
CA ARG A 216 10.62 -25.78 -23.06
C ARG A 216 11.33 -24.71 -23.90
N GLY A 217 12.49 -24.21 -23.45
CA GLY A 217 13.27 -23.19 -24.14
C GLY A 217 12.65 -21.80 -24.14
N TYR A 218 11.78 -21.50 -23.16
CA TYR A 218 11.19 -20.16 -22.99
C TYR A 218 12.03 -19.24 -22.09
N LEU A 219 13.01 -19.81 -21.39
CA LEU A 219 14.04 -19.18 -20.57
C LEU A 219 15.39 -19.76 -20.97
#